data_AF-A0A084ERB9-F1
#
_entry.id   AF-A0A084ERB9-F1
#
_cell.length_a   1.000
_cell.length_b   1.000
_cell.length_c   1.000
_cell.angle_alpha   90.00
_cell.angle_beta   90.00
_cell.angle_gamma   90.00
#
_symmetry.space_group_name_H-M   'P 1'
#
loop_
_entity.id
_entity.type
_entity.pdbx_description
1 polymer ?
#
loop_
_entity_poly.entity_id
_entity_poly.type
_entity_poly.pdbx_seq_one_letter_code
_entity_poly.pdbx_strand_id
1 'polypeptide(L)'
;MIEIYKLRELKTKDLDSYTHINPWWNKKVNKLIFKIKNFITHFNLNPNDYIDFDSIEQVKLDKFFRSINNYLHFFNPKLNHIITNKKLLVKFQKQIKNYIKLIGMCFGILIMIDFYNQLNEKEVLNKKELVLKISNKTLNDKFERFTTEVLKLIPNEYKTNLKDLYNEKTINNQLFNSSEFIRWTNKYATRLFKTKKIKEIDYLKIVYYCILENEFNRSVNLLIREFINKL
;
A
#
# COMPACT_ATOMS: atom_id res chain seq x y z
N MET A 1 -7.40 -6.61 7.45
CA MET A 1 -6.81 -7.33 6.30
C MET A 1 -7.02 -6.48 5.06
N ILE A 2 -5.98 -6.07 4.33
CA ILE A 2 -5.96 -5.14 3.16
C ILE A 2 -6.70 -3.79 3.26
N GLU A 3 -7.88 -3.73 3.84
CA GLU A 3 -8.71 -2.56 4.15
C GLU A 3 -7.97 -1.49 4.94
N ILE A 4 -6.89 -1.85 5.64
CA ILE A 4 -5.98 -0.89 6.28
C ILE A 4 -5.36 0.09 5.26
N TYR A 5 -5.37 -0.27 3.97
CA TYR A 5 -4.93 0.55 2.85
C TYR A 5 -6.11 1.11 2.02
N LYS A 6 -7.34 1.11 2.54
CA LYS A 6 -8.48 1.76 1.89
C LYS A 6 -8.19 3.25 1.69
N LEU A 7 -8.50 3.77 0.50
CA LEU A 7 -8.31 5.17 0.17
C LEU A 7 -9.39 6.02 0.85
N ARG A 8 -9.00 7.21 1.33
CA ARG A 8 -9.96 8.20 1.86
C ARG A 8 -10.81 8.78 0.74
N GLU A 9 -12.01 9.21 1.09
CA GLU A 9 -12.83 10.03 0.18
C GLU A 9 -12.16 11.39 -0.04
N LEU A 10 -12.23 11.86 -1.28
CA LEU A 10 -11.68 13.15 -1.68
C LEU A 10 -12.71 14.25 -1.46
N LYS A 11 -12.29 15.34 -0.82
CA LYS A 11 -13.10 16.56 -0.64
C LYS A 11 -12.90 17.50 -1.84
N THR A 12 -13.75 18.51 -1.98
CA THR A 12 -13.61 19.52 -3.06
C THR A 12 -12.21 20.13 -3.11
N LYS A 13 -11.69 20.54 -1.95
CA LYS A 13 -10.33 21.09 -1.82
C LYS A 13 -9.25 20.13 -2.35
N ASP A 14 -9.43 18.82 -2.18
CA ASP A 14 -8.48 17.83 -2.69
C ASP A 14 -8.48 17.79 -4.23
N LEU A 15 -9.66 17.94 -4.85
CA LEU A 15 -9.81 17.98 -6.30
C LEU A 15 -9.24 19.27 -6.89
N ASP A 16 -9.40 20.41 -6.19
CA ASP A 16 -8.80 21.68 -6.60
C ASP A 16 -7.27 21.59 -6.55
N SER A 17 -6.71 21.07 -5.44
CA SER A 17 -5.26 20.87 -5.33
C SER A 17 -4.71 19.90 -6.38
N TYR A 18 -5.52 18.92 -6.81
CA TYR A 18 -5.13 17.98 -7.86
C TYR A 18 -4.93 18.66 -9.23
N THR A 19 -5.56 19.81 -9.52
CA THR A 19 -5.36 20.47 -10.81
C THR A 19 -3.95 21.03 -11.00
N HIS A 20 -3.20 21.22 -9.90
CA HIS A 20 -1.79 21.65 -9.95
C HIS A 20 -0.82 20.52 -10.28
N ILE A 21 -1.32 19.29 -10.45
CA ILE A 21 -0.52 18.09 -10.55
C ILE A 21 -0.53 17.58 -12.00
N ASN A 22 0.63 17.58 -12.65
CA ASN A 22 0.80 16.95 -13.97
C ASN A 22 0.90 15.41 -13.82
N PRO A 23 0.04 14.60 -14.49
CA PRO A 23 -0.07 13.18 -14.19
C PRO A 23 0.91 12.28 -14.98
N TRP A 24 2.23 12.44 -14.78
CA TRP A 24 3.25 11.63 -15.50
C TRP A 24 3.21 10.12 -15.19
N TRP A 25 2.50 9.72 -14.14
CA TRP A 25 2.34 8.33 -13.71
C TRP A 25 1.20 7.57 -14.41
N ASN A 26 0.37 8.24 -15.22
CA ASN A 26 -0.83 7.62 -15.82
C ASN A 26 -0.54 6.29 -16.51
N LYS A 27 0.53 6.21 -17.32
CA LYS A 27 0.92 4.97 -18.00
C LYS A 27 1.17 3.82 -17.02
N LYS A 28 1.75 4.09 -15.84
CA LYS A 28 2.00 3.07 -14.81
C LYS A 28 0.69 2.65 -14.14
N VAL A 29 -0.18 3.60 -13.83
CA VAL A 29 -1.51 3.37 -13.25
C VAL A 29 -2.38 2.56 -14.20
N ASN A 30 -2.51 2.97 -15.47
CA ASN A 30 -3.28 2.27 -16.50
C ASN A 30 -2.79 0.83 -16.72
N LYS A 31 -1.47 0.61 -16.69
CA LYS A 31 -0.91 -0.76 -16.75
C LYS A 31 -1.31 -1.61 -15.55
N LEU A 32 -1.47 -1.03 -14.35
CA LEU A 32 -1.93 -1.75 -13.17
C LEU A 32 -3.44 -2.03 -13.24
N ILE A 33 -4.25 -1.06 -13.67
CA ILE A 33 -5.68 -1.24 -13.93
C ILE A 33 -5.90 -2.41 -14.90
N PHE A 34 -5.22 -2.38 -16.05
CA PHE A 34 -5.31 -3.46 -17.05
C PHE A 34 -4.99 -4.84 -16.45
N LYS A 35 -3.88 -4.95 -15.69
CA LYS A 35 -3.49 -6.21 -15.04
C LYS A 35 -4.52 -6.71 -14.03
N ILE A 36 -5.17 -5.80 -13.31
CA ILE A 36 -6.21 -6.12 -12.33
C ILE A 36 -7.47 -6.57 -13.04
N LYS A 37 -7.96 -5.81 -14.03
CA LYS A 37 -9.15 -6.17 -14.82
C LYS A 37 -8.97 -7.51 -15.53
N ASN A 38 -7.83 -7.71 -16.19
CA ASN A 38 -7.50 -8.99 -16.83
C ASN A 38 -7.43 -10.15 -15.85
N PHE A 39 -7.18 -9.92 -14.55
CA PHE A 39 -7.23 -11.00 -13.58
C PHE A 39 -8.67 -11.39 -13.21
N ILE A 40 -9.58 -10.42 -13.14
CA ILE A 40 -10.99 -10.68 -12.82
C ILE A 40 -11.63 -11.60 -13.88
N THR A 41 -11.27 -11.44 -15.16
CA THR A 41 -11.78 -12.28 -16.25
C THR A 41 -11.46 -13.78 -16.06
N HIS A 42 -10.40 -14.13 -15.34
CA HIS A 42 -10.06 -15.54 -15.05
C HIS A 42 -11.06 -16.23 -14.12
N PHE A 43 -12.02 -15.48 -13.55
CA PHE A 43 -13.10 -16.00 -12.71
C PHE A 43 -14.45 -16.00 -13.43
N ASN A 44 -14.48 -15.77 -14.75
CA ASN A 44 -15.71 -15.60 -15.53
C ASN A 44 -16.60 -14.47 -14.98
N LEU A 45 -16.00 -13.43 -14.40
CA LEU A 45 -16.69 -12.24 -13.93
C LEU A 45 -16.41 -11.07 -14.88
N ASN A 46 -17.35 -10.14 -14.96
CA ASN A 46 -17.16 -8.90 -15.71
C ASN A 46 -16.27 -7.94 -14.90
N PRO A 47 -15.08 -7.56 -15.40
CA PRO A 47 -14.20 -6.63 -14.71
C PRO A 47 -14.82 -5.25 -14.45
N ASN A 48 -15.77 -4.83 -15.30
CA ASN A 48 -16.42 -3.53 -15.21
C ASN A 48 -17.39 -3.43 -14.02
N ASP A 49 -17.80 -4.54 -13.42
CA ASP A 49 -18.60 -4.56 -12.18
C ASP A 49 -17.78 -4.05 -10.98
N TYR A 50 -16.43 -4.07 -11.10
CA TYR A 50 -15.51 -3.68 -10.05
C TYR A 50 -14.74 -2.40 -10.39
N ILE A 51 -14.20 -2.31 -11.61
CA ILE A 51 -13.49 -1.14 -12.14
C ILE A 51 -14.06 -0.82 -13.52
N ASP A 52 -14.96 0.16 -13.56
CA ASP A 52 -15.82 0.51 -14.70
C ASP A 52 -15.18 1.43 -15.76
N PHE A 53 -13.85 1.50 -15.77
CA PHE A 53 -13.05 2.25 -16.74
C PHE A 53 -11.78 1.48 -17.10
N ASP A 54 -11.16 1.83 -18.22
CA ASP A 54 -9.90 1.22 -18.68
C ASP A 54 -8.68 2.10 -18.40
N SER A 55 -8.90 3.41 -18.25
CA SER A 55 -7.84 4.37 -18.01
C SER A 55 -8.27 5.44 -17.00
N ILE A 56 -7.31 5.96 -16.21
CA ILE A 56 -7.58 6.99 -15.21
C ILE A 56 -8.12 8.28 -15.84
N GLU A 57 -7.76 8.56 -17.09
CA GLU A 57 -8.18 9.75 -17.84
C GLU A 57 -9.67 9.73 -18.21
N GLN A 58 -10.32 8.57 -18.22
CA GLN A 58 -11.74 8.43 -18.57
C GLN A 58 -12.67 8.90 -17.45
N VAL A 59 -12.15 9.09 -16.24
CA VAL A 59 -12.95 9.36 -15.04
C VAL A 59 -12.33 10.46 -14.18
N LYS A 60 -13.17 11.12 -13.38
CA LYS A 60 -12.69 12.04 -12.33
C LYS A 60 -11.95 11.28 -11.23
N LEU A 61 -11.03 11.95 -10.54
CA LEU A 61 -10.16 11.34 -9.54
C LEU A 61 -10.94 10.72 -8.35
N ASP A 62 -12.04 11.35 -7.93
CA ASP A 62 -12.92 10.82 -6.89
C ASP A 62 -13.58 9.50 -7.31
N LYS A 63 -14.03 9.40 -8.56
CA LYS A 63 -14.57 8.16 -9.13
C LYS A 63 -13.47 7.11 -9.25
N PHE A 64 -12.29 7.49 -9.72
CA PHE A 64 -11.12 6.61 -9.78
C PHE A 64 -10.85 5.97 -8.41
N PHE A 65 -10.75 6.77 -7.34
CA PHE A 65 -10.46 6.28 -5.98
C PHE A 65 -11.56 5.35 -5.44
N ARG A 66 -12.83 5.71 -5.70
CA ARG A 66 -13.98 4.87 -5.32
C ARG A 66 -13.94 3.52 -6.02
N SER A 67 -13.68 3.45 -7.32
CA SER A 67 -13.59 2.18 -8.06
C SER A 67 -12.38 1.35 -7.64
N ILE A 68 -11.24 1.97 -7.28
CA ILE A 68 -10.10 1.23 -6.72
C ILE A 68 -10.46 0.60 -5.37
N ASN A 69 -11.18 1.31 -4.50
CA ASN A 69 -11.71 0.73 -3.27
C ASN A 69 -12.75 -0.37 -3.55
N ASN A 70 -13.59 -0.22 -4.58
CA ASN A 70 -14.62 -1.19 -4.95
C ASN A 70 -14.04 -2.55 -5.35
N TYR A 71 -12.81 -2.59 -5.89
CA TYR A 71 -12.10 -3.84 -6.16
C TYR A 71 -11.94 -4.74 -4.92
N LEU A 72 -11.96 -4.18 -3.70
CA LEU A 72 -11.97 -4.98 -2.47
C LEU A 72 -13.16 -5.94 -2.40
N HIS A 73 -14.32 -5.61 -2.98
CA HIS A 73 -15.48 -6.51 -3.02
C HIS A 73 -15.22 -7.78 -3.85
N PHE A 74 -14.36 -7.72 -4.87
CA PHE A 74 -13.93 -8.91 -5.60
C PHE A 74 -12.98 -9.77 -4.75
N PHE A 75 -12.07 -9.13 -4.02
CA PHE A 75 -10.94 -9.82 -3.38
C PHE A 75 -11.27 -10.33 -1.97
N ASN A 76 -12.01 -9.56 -1.17
CA ASN A 76 -12.30 -9.83 0.23
C ASN A 76 -12.98 -11.18 0.49
N PRO A 77 -14.02 -11.61 -0.25
CA PRO A 77 -14.72 -12.86 0.03
C PRO A 77 -13.81 -14.09 -0.02
N LYS A 78 -12.74 -14.03 -0.83
CA LYS A 78 -11.80 -15.14 -1.05
C LYS A 78 -10.53 -15.01 -0.20
N LEU A 79 -10.32 -13.85 0.44
CA LEU A 79 -9.05 -13.52 1.08
C LEU A 79 -8.69 -14.46 2.22
N ASN A 80 -9.66 -14.81 3.06
CA ASN A 80 -9.45 -15.75 4.17
C ASN A 80 -8.95 -17.11 3.65
N HIS A 81 -9.54 -17.66 2.59
CA HIS A 81 -9.07 -18.92 2.00
C HIS A 81 -7.68 -18.80 1.37
N ILE A 82 -7.36 -17.65 0.76
CA ILE A 82 -6.05 -17.40 0.14
C ILE A 82 -4.95 -17.39 1.21
N ILE A 83 -5.15 -16.70 2.34
CA ILE A 83 -4.13 -16.54 3.38
C ILE A 83 -4.00 -17.75 4.31
N THR A 84 -4.93 -18.71 4.25
CA THR A 84 -4.85 -19.96 5.04
C THR A 84 -4.26 -21.12 4.25
N ASN A 85 -4.03 -20.96 2.95
CA ASN A 85 -3.53 -22.03 2.08
C ASN A 85 -2.30 -21.57 1.30
N LYS A 86 -1.15 -22.21 1.55
CA LYS A 86 0.13 -21.88 0.92
C LYS A 86 0.08 -21.88 -0.62
N LYS A 87 -0.57 -22.88 -1.23
CA LYS A 87 -0.67 -22.98 -2.70
C LYS A 87 -1.48 -21.81 -3.26
N LEU A 88 -2.59 -21.45 -2.61
CA LEU A 88 -3.41 -20.31 -3.00
C LEU A 88 -2.64 -18.99 -2.80
N LEU A 89 -1.97 -18.78 -1.66
CA LEU A 89 -1.19 -17.57 -1.44
C LEU A 89 -0.15 -17.35 -2.54
N VAL A 90 0.59 -18.41 -2.92
CA VAL A 90 1.57 -18.35 -4.03
C VAL A 90 0.87 -18.04 -5.36
N LYS A 91 -0.25 -18.71 -5.67
CA LYS A 91 -1.02 -18.49 -6.92
C LYS A 91 -1.53 -17.05 -7.07
N PHE A 92 -1.98 -16.44 -5.97
CA PHE A 92 -2.57 -15.10 -5.95
C PHE A 92 -1.57 -13.98 -5.63
N GLN A 93 -0.32 -14.31 -5.30
CA GLN A 93 0.69 -13.35 -4.85
C GLN A 93 0.90 -12.22 -5.86
N LYS A 94 1.00 -12.53 -7.15
CA LYS A 94 1.26 -11.52 -8.20
C LYS A 94 0.14 -10.48 -8.26
N GLN A 95 -1.09 -10.89 -8.01
CA GLN A 95 -2.30 -10.10 -8.10
C GLN A 95 -2.47 -9.22 -6.86
N ILE A 96 -2.20 -9.78 -5.67
CA ILE A 96 -2.08 -9.01 -4.42
C ILE A 96 -1.05 -7.88 -4.62
N LYS A 97 0.13 -8.23 -5.17
CA LYS A 97 1.19 -7.24 -5.43
C LYS A 97 0.74 -6.16 -6.42
N ASN A 98 0.06 -6.51 -7.51
CA ASN A 98 -0.42 -5.53 -8.49
C ASN A 98 -1.44 -4.56 -7.88
N TYR A 99 -2.38 -5.08 -7.09
CA TYR A 99 -3.38 -4.23 -6.44
C TYR A 99 -2.76 -3.31 -5.39
N ILE A 100 -1.86 -3.82 -4.55
CA ILE A 100 -1.17 -2.98 -3.56
C ILE A 100 -0.26 -1.94 -4.20
N LYS A 101 0.38 -2.25 -5.33
CA LYS A 101 1.09 -1.23 -6.12
C LYS A 101 0.15 -0.13 -6.56
N LEU A 102 -1.04 -0.47 -7.05
CA LEU A 102 -2.02 0.53 -7.48
C LEU A 102 -2.46 1.40 -6.30
N ILE A 103 -2.74 0.80 -5.15
CA ILE A 103 -3.05 1.53 -3.92
C ILE A 103 -1.90 2.43 -3.49
N GLY A 104 -0.65 1.95 -3.53
CA GLY A 104 0.53 2.76 -3.22
C GLY A 104 0.71 3.94 -4.18
N MET A 105 0.40 3.77 -5.47
CA MET A 105 0.35 4.91 -6.41
C MET A 105 -0.74 5.91 -6.02
N CYS A 106 -1.93 5.44 -5.64
CA CYS A 106 -3.03 6.33 -5.21
C CYS A 106 -2.66 7.10 -3.92
N PHE A 107 -1.97 6.47 -2.97
CA PHE A 107 -1.44 7.15 -1.79
C PHE A 107 -0.33 8.16 -2.15
N GLY A 108 0.50 7.88 -3.15
CA GLY A 108 1.45 8.86 -3.66
C GLY A 108 0.73 10.09 -4.25
N ILE A 109 -0.37 9.90 -4.98
CA ILE A 109 -1.22 11.00 -5.47
C ILE A 109 -1.82 11.78 -4.29
N LEU A 110 -2.32 11.11 -3.26
CA LEU A 110 -2.83 11.76 -2.04
C LEU A 110 -1.78 12.63 -1.35
N ILE A 111 -0.55 12.14 -1.22
CA ILE A 111 0.54 12.90 -0.62
C ILE A 111 0.83 14.17 -1.43
N MET A 112 0.78 14.11 -2.76
CA MET A 112 0.94 15.30 -3.61
C MET A 112 -0.21 16.28 -3.42
N ILE A 113 -1.44 15.78 -3.34
CA ILE A 113 -2.63 16.60 -3.04
C ILE A 113 -2.47 17.29 -1.67
N ASP A 114 -2.07 16.54 -0.64
CA ASP A 114 -1.85 17.06 0.70
C ASP A 114 -0.71 18.10 0.76
N PHE A 115 0.29 17.96 -0.12
CA PHE A 115 1.35 18.95 -0.31
C PHE A 115 0.80 20.27 -0.89
N TYR A 116 0.05 20.22 -2.00
CA TYR A 116 -0.55 21.43 -2.59
C TYR A 116 -1.61 22.06 -1.67
N ASN A 117 -2.38 21.23 -0.95
CA ASN A 117 -3.31 21.69 0.08
C ASN A 117 -2.61 22.54 1.15
N GLN A 118 -1.39 22.19 1.54
CA GLN A 118 -0.61 22.94 2.52
C GLN A 118 0.10 24.16 1.91
N LEU A 119 0.55 24.09 0.65
CA LEU A 119 1.09 25.26 -0.05
C LEU A 119 0.06 26.39 -0.19
N ASN A 120 -1.22 26.03 -0.38
CA ASN A 120 -2.30 26.99 -0.50
C ASN A 120 -2.69 27.65 0.85
N GLU A 121 -2.25 27.10 1.98
CA GLU A 121 -2.61 27.59 3.33
C GLU A 121 -1.51 28.41 4.01
N LYS A 122 -0.25 28.16 3.69
CA LYS A 122 0.90 28.78 4.36
C LYS A 122 2.08 28.89 3.43
N GLU A 123 2.93 29.88 3.69
CA GLU A 123 4.22 29.99 3.05
C GLU A 123 5.13 28.82 3.45
N VAL A 124 5.79 28.21 2.46
CA VAL A 124 6.65 27.04 2.65
C VAL A 124 8.01 27.33 2.03
N LEU A 125 9.01 27.53 2.89
CA LEU A 125 10.39 27.82 2.49
C LEU A 125 11.08 26.60 1.86
N ASN A 126 10.78 25.39 2.35
CA ASN A 126 11.41 24.15 1.87
C ASN A 126 10.36 23.12 1.40
N LYS A 127 10.07 23.14 0.08
CA LYS A 127 9.09 22.24 -0.54
C LYS A 127 9.46 20.76 -0.42
N LYS A 128 10.75 20.42 -0.57
CA LYS A 128 11.23 19.04 -0.50
C LYS A 128 11.06 18.46 0.90
N GLU A 129 11.40 19.25 1.92
CA GLU A 129 11.20 18.86 3.32
C GLU A 129 9.72 18.68 3.65
N LEU A 130 8.84 19.56 3.15
CA LEU A 130 7.41 19.39 3.34
C LEU A 130 6.89 18.08 2.74
N VAL A 131 7.29 17.74 1.51
CA VAL A 131 6.91 16.45 0.89
C VAL A 131 7.44 15.28 1.70
N LEU A 132 8.71 15.33 2.15
CA LEU A 132 9.28 14.27 2.99
C LEU A 132 8.48 14.11 4.30
N LYS A 133 8.09 15.21 4.95
CA LYS A 133 7.30 15.19 6.18
C LYS A 133 5.93 14.52 5.97
N ILE A 134 5.19 14.93 4.94
CA ILE A 134 3.85 14.37 4.64
C ILE A 134 3.97 12.88 4.27
N SER A 135 4.97 12.55 3.44
CA SER A 135 5.22 11.18 2.99
C SER A 135 5.58 10.26 4.15
N ASN A 136 6.53 10.69 5.01
CA ASN A 136 6.99 9.88 6.13
C ASN A 136 5.92 9.70 7.19
N LYS A 137 5.04 10.68 7.41
CA LYS A 137 3.86 10.49 8.25
C LYS A 137 2.99 9.36 7.70
N THR A 138 2.63 9.44 6.42
CA THR A 138 1.79 8.41 5.77
C THR A 138 2.42 7.02 5.81
N LEU A 139 3.71 6.92 5.48
CA LEU A 139 4.44 5.65 5.48
C LEU A 139 4.58 5.07 6.90
N ASN A 140 4.80 5.92 7.91
CA ASN A 140 4.85 5.51 9.30
C ASN A 140 3.53 4.95 9.79
N ASP A 141 2.41 5.65 9.53
CA ASP A 141 1.09 5.22 9.96
C ASP A 141 0.76 3.82 9.39
N LYS A 142 1.14 3.56 8.14
CA LYS A 142 0.95 2.24 7.52
C LYS A 142 1.90 1.19 8.08
N PHE A 143 3.15 1.54 8.34
CA PHE A 143 4.10 0.64 8.96
C PHE A 143 3.70 0.26 10.38
N GLU A 144 3.24 1.20 11.20
CA GLU A 144 2.72 0.94 12.56
C GLU A 144 1.50 0.03 12.53
N ARG A 145 0.64 0.18 11.52
CA ARG A 145 -0.45 -0.76 11.33
C ARG A 145 0.04 -2.16 10.96
N PHE A 146 1.03 -2.25 10.08
CA PHE A 146 1.69 -3.50 9.73
C PHE A 146 2.30 -4.19 10.96
N THR A 147 3.10 -3.49 11.76
CA THR A 147 3.74 -4.06 12.95
C THR A 147 2.71 -4.54 13.97
N THR A 148 1.65 -3.76 14.17
CA THR A 148 0.51 -4.14 15.03
C THR A 148 -0.15 -5.44 14.57
N GLU A 149 -0.45 -5.57 13.28
CA GLU A 149 -1.10 -6.78 12.74
C GLU A 149 -0.18 -8.01 12.78
N VAL A 150 1.12 -7.84 12.55
CA VAL A 150 2.11 -8.94 12.69
C VAL A 150 2.24 -9.37 14.14
N LEU A 151 2.39 -8.43 15.08
CA LEU A 151 2.56 -8.73 16.50
C LEU A 151 1.34 -9.42 17.12
N LYS A 152 0.14 -9.27 16.57
CA LYS A 152 -1.03 -10.05 17.00
C LYS A 152 -0.89 -11.56 16.75
N LEU A 153 -0.07 -11.94 15.76
CA LEU A 153 0.10 -13.33 15.31
C LEU A 153 1.31 -14.04 15.95
N ILE A 154 2.15 -13.29 16.67
CA ILE A 154 3.32 -13.82 17.37
C ILE A 154 2.94 -14.13 18.82
N PRO A 155 3.31 -15.28 19.40
CA PRO A 155 3.11 -15.56 20.83
C PRO A 155 3.83 -14.54 21.72
N ASN A 156 3.27 -14.22 22.88
CA ASN A 156 3.73 -13.12 23.73
C ASN A 156 5.23 -13.25 24.10
N GLU A 157 5.69 -14.45 24.40
CA GLU A 157 7.09 -14.75 24.76
C GLU A 157 8.10 -14.46 23.63
N TYR A 158 7.64 -14.27 22.40
CA TYR A 158 8.46 -13.98 21.22
C TYR A 158 8.25 -12.57 20.66
N LYS A 159 7.28 -11.79 21.18
CA LYS A 159 6.96 -10.47 20.64
C LYS A 159 8.06 -9.44 20.85
N THR A 160 8.74 -9.48 22.01
CA THR A 160 9.71 -8.45 22.41
C THR A 160 10.84 -8.30 21.39
N ASN A 161 11.43 -9.42 20.94
CA ASN A 161 12.51 -9.41 19.94
C ASN A 161 12.11 -8.66 18.65
N LEU A 162 10.87 -8.81 18.21
CA LEU A 162 10.39 -8.16 16.99
C LEU A 162 9.99 -6.70 17.24
N LYS A 163 9.47 -6.37 18.43
CA LYS A 163 9.21 -4.99 18.85
C LYS A 163 10.49 -4.17 18.91
N ASP A 164 11.54 -4.72 19.51
CA ASP A 164 12.83 -4.03 19.64
C ASP A 164 13.40 -3.68 18.26
N LEU A 165 13.36 -4.65 17.32
CA LEU A 165 13.73 -4.41 15.93
C LEU A 165 12.89 -3.31 15.28
N TYR A 166 11.58 -3.23 15.54
CA TYR A 166 10.75 -2.15 14.99
C TYR A 166 11.04 -0.78 15.63
N ASN A 167 11.51 -0.75 16.88
CA ASN A 167 11.88 0.47 17.58
C ASN A 167 13.20 1.08 17.07
N GLU A 168 14.04 0.31 16.36
CA GLU A 168 15.23 0.82 15.66
C GLU A 168 14.89 1.69 14.43
N LYS A 169 13.60 1.89 14.12
CA LYS A 169 13.13 2.76 13.05
C LYS A 169 13.68 4.18 13.22
N THR A 170 14.53 4.61 12.29
CA THR A 170 15.03 5.98 12.17
C THR A 170 14.63 6.60 10.83
N ILE A 171 14.28 7.89 10.84
CA ILE A 171 13.82 8.62 9.65
C ILE A 171 14.55 9.95 9.59
N ASN A 172 15.65 9.97 8.84
CA ASN A 172 16.54 11.13 8.74
C ASN A 172 16.56 11.63 7.30
N ASN A 173 15.91 12.76 7.03
CA ASN A 173 15.96 13.51 5.75
C ASN A 173 15.78 12.65 4.47
N GLN A 174 15.10 11.51 4.58
CA GLN A 174 14.84 10.59 3.49
C GLN A 174 13.46 9.96 3.65
N LEU A 175 12.96 9.38 2.57
CA LEU A 175 11.72 8.62 2.61
C LEU A 175 11.92 7.31 3.39
N PHE A 176 11.03 7.05 4.33
CA PHE A 176 11.03 5.84 5.12
C PHE A 176 10.90 4.60 4.23
N ASN A 177 11.78 3.63 4.44
CA ASN A 177 11.82 2.39 3.68
C ASN A 177 11.69 1.20 4.63
N SER A 178 10.55 0.50 4.56
CA SER A 178 10.26 -0.64 5.43
C SER A 178 10.92 -1.95 4.97
N SER A 179 11.62 -1.99 3.83
CA SER A 179 12.12 -3.22 3.20
C SER A 179 12.98 -4.08 4.14
N GLU A 180 13.82 -3.44 4.95
CA GLU A 180 14.67 -4.14 5.92
C GLU A 180 13.87 -4.77 7.06
N PHE A 181 12.95 -4.01 7.67
CA PHE A 181 12.05 -4.54 8.69
C PHE A 181 11.18 -5.68 8.17
N ILE A 182 10.73 -5.61 6.92
CA ILE A 182 9.97 -6.70 6.27
C ILE A 182 10.86 -7.94 6.11
N ARG A 183 12.12 -7.77 5.68
CA ARG A 183 13.10 -8.86 5.56
C ARG A 183 13.34 -9.53 6.91
N TRP A 184 13.56 -8.76 7.97
CA TRP A 184 13.75 -9.28 9.32
C TRP A 184 12.49 -9.99 9.83
N THR A 185 11.32 -9.39 9.64
CA THR A 185 10.02 -9.99 10.01
C THR A 185 9.83 -11.35 9.33
N ASN A 186 10.06 -11.44 8.03
CA ASN A 186 9.96 -12.71 7.30
C ASN A 186 10.96 -13.75 7.80
N LYS A 187 12.22 -13.37 8.03
CA LYS A 187 13.25 -14.27 8.59
C LYS A 187 12.83 -14.80 9.97
N TYR A 188 12.37 -13.90 10.83
CA TYR A 188 11.93 -14.22 12.18
C TYR A 188 10.72 -15.17 12.18
N ALA A 189 9.67 -14.82 11.43
CA ALA A 189 8.47 -15.67 11.28
C ALA A 189 8.80 -17.04 10.68
N THR A 190 9.72 -17.10 9.71
CA THR A 190 10.19 -18.38 9.14
C THR A 190 10.86 -19.25 10.19
N ARG A 191 11.70 -18.67 11.06
CA ARG A 191 12.35 -19.40 12.15
C ARG A 191 11.32 -19.93 13.15
N LEU A 192 10.38 -19.10 13.57
CA LEU A 192 9.30 -19.52 14.47
C LEU A 192 8.46 -20.64 13.86
N PHE A 193 8.12 -20.56 12.58
CA PHE A 193 7.37 -21.60 11.88
C PHE A 193 8.16 -22.91 11.79
N LYS A 194 9.43 -22.87 11.37
CA LYS A 194 10.30 -24.06 11.29
C LYS A 194 10.50 -24.74 12.65
N THR A 195 10.50 -23.96 13.73
CA THR A 195 10.59 -24.46 15.11
C THR A 195 9.23 -24.75 15.75
N LYS A 196 8.15 -24.75 14.95
CA LYS A 196 6.76 -25.04 15.38
C LYS A 196 6.21 -24.11 16.48
N LYS A 197 6.79 -22.91 16.64
CA LYS A 197 6.36 -21.90 17.61
C LYS A 197 5.13 -21.11 17.15
N ILE A 198 4.84 -21.11 15.86
CA ILE A 198 3.61 -20.56 15.27
C ILE A 198 3.00 -21.56 14.30
N LYS A 199 1.68 -21.51 14.14
CA LYS A 199 0.94 -22.36 13.19
C LYS A 199 1.15 -21.87 11.75
N GLU A 200 0.95 -22.75 10.78
CA GLU A 200 1.07 -22.40 9.35
C GLU A 200 0.17 -21.23 8.96
N ILE A 201 -1.07 -21.20 9.46
CA ILE A 201 -2.03 -20.11 9.21
C ILE A 201 -1.48 -18.74 9.65
N ASP A 202 -0.84 -18.65 10.81
CA ASP A 202 -0.29 -17.40 11.33
C ASP A 202 0.95 -17.00 10.54
N TYR A 203 1.80 -17.97 10.20
CA TYR A 203 2.94 -17.75 9.32
C TYR A 203 2.52 -17.20 7.94
N LEU A 204 1.52 -17.80 7.29
CA LEU A 204 1.02 -17.36 5.98
C LEU A 204 0.41 -15.95 6.05
N LYS A 205 -0.32 -15.62 7.13
CA LYS A 205 -0.83 -14.26 7.38
C LYS A 205 0.31 -13.24 7.53
N ILE A 206 1.38 -13.58 8.24
CA ILE A 206 2.56 -12.71 8.37
C ILE A 206 3.21 -12.48 7.00
N VAL A 207 3.42 -13.55 6.22
CA VAL A 207 3.96 -13.44 4.86
C VAL A 207 3.09 -12.55 3.98
N TYR A 208 1.76 -12.70 4.09
CA TYR A 208 0.81 -11.85 3.40
C TYR A 208 0.98 -10.37 3.80
N TYR A 209 1.02 -10.04 5.09
CA TYR A 209 1.26 -8.67 5.55
C TYR A 209 2.59 -8.09 5.07
N CYS A 210 3.65 -8.89 5.07
CA CYS A 210 4.95 -8.51 4.51
C CYS A 210 4.86 -8.18 3.01
N ILE A 211 4.07 -8.93 2.23
CA ILE A 211 3.84 -8.63 0.82
C ILE A 211 3.15 -7.29 0.65
N LEU A 212 2.11 -7.01 1.47
CA LEU A 212 1.38 -5.74 1.38
C LEU A 212 2.31 -4.57 1.68
N GLU A 213 2.98 -4.60 2.83
CA GLU A 213 3.80 -3.48 3.29
C GLU A 213 4.96 -3.20 2.31
N ASN A 214 5.60 -4.26 1.79
CA ASN A 214 6.71 -4.12 0.86
C ASN A 214 6.30 -3.44 -0.45
N GLU A 215 5.20 -3.90 -1.05
CA GLU A 215 4.76 -3.32 -2.32
C GLU A 215 4.15 -1.93 -2.15
N PHE A 216 3.47 -1.68 -1.03
CA PHE A 216 2.92 -0.38 -0.69
C PHE A 216 4.04 0.66 -0.54
N ASN A 217 4.98 0.41 0.38
CA ASN A 217 6.10 1.31 0.67
C ASN A 217 6.91 1.58 -0.60
N ARG A 218 7.24 0.53 -1.37
CA ARG A 218 7.99 0.66 -2.62
C ARG A 218 7.26 1.51 -3.66
N SER A 219 5.95 1.33 -3.82
CA SER A 219 5.19 2.06 -4.84
C SER A 219 4.98 3.52 -4.48
N VAL A 220 4.71 3.83 -3.20
CA VAL A 220 4.65 5.22 -2.70
C VAL A 220 6.01 5.88 -2.90
N ASN A 221 7.08 5.25 -2.41
CA ASN A 221 8.43 5.80 -2.51
C ASN A 221 8.88 6.06 -3.94
N LEU A 222 8.53 5.17 -4.88
CA LEU A 222 8.81 5.38 -6.30
C LEU A 222 8.18 6.67 -6.81
N LEU A 223 6.87 6.85 -6.58
CA LEU A 223 6.13 7.98 -7.10
C LEU A 223 6.54 9.30 -6.43
N ILE A 224 6.78 9.28 -5.12
CA ILE A 224 7.22 10.47 -4.37
C ILE A 224 8.64 10.90 -4.74
N ARG A 225 9.57 9.97 -4.97
CA ARG A 225 10.91 10.32 -5.47
C ARG A 225 10.83 11.04 -6.82
N GLU A 226 9.98 10.54 -7.72
CA GLU A 226 9.75 11.19 -9.01
C GLU A 226 9.15 12.59 -8.85
N PHE A 227 8.27 12.78 -7.88
CA PHE A 227 7.71 14.11 -7.56
C PHE A 227 8.74 15.06 -6.97
N ILE A 228 9.53 14.63 -5.98
CA ILE A 228 10.59 15.45 -5.36
C ILE A 228 11.59 15.96 -6.41
N ASN A 229 11.89 15.15 -7.43
CA ASN A 229 12.78 15.52 -8.53
C ASN A 229 12.17 16.55 -9.49
N LYS A 230 10.86 16.79 -9.42
CA LYS A 230 10.10 17.74 -10.24
C LYS A 230 9.75 19.03 -9.48
N LEU A 231 10.06 19.11 -8.18
CA LEU A 231 9.88 20.29 -7.32
C LEU A 231 11.10 21.21 -7.36
#